data_AF-A0AA86SUQ3-F1
#
_entry.id   AF-A0AA86SUQ3-F1
#
_cell.length_a   1.000
_cell.length_b   1.000
_cell.length_c   1.000
_cell.angle_alpha   90.00
_cell.angle_beta   90.00
_cell.angle_gamma   90.00
#
_symmetry.space_group_name_H-M   'P 1'
#
loop_
_entity.id
_entity.type
_entity.pdbx_description
1 polymer ?
#
loop_
_entity_poly.entity_id
_entity_poly.type
_entity_poly.pdbx_seq_one_letter_code
_entity_poly.pdbx_strand_id
1 'polypeptide(L)'
;MHGWSGRSSGDDKYFFMDHPGAVSITTAQGEHLRKLISAAAYIECSSKTQQNVKAVFEAAIKVVPQPPKQMKKKRKAWKDCSIL
;
A
#
# COMPACT_ATOMS: atom_id res chain seq x y z
N MET A 1 16.04 13.37 -10.10
CA MET A 1 15.50 12.64 -8.92
C MET A 1 14.40 13.49 -8.32
N HIS A 2 13.13 13.29 -8.70
CA HIS A 2 12.02 14.04 -8.12
C HIS A 2 11.70 13.46 -6.75
N GLY A 3 12.19 14.12 -5.70
CA GLY A 3 11.99 13.72 -4.32
C GLY A 3 10.52 13.77 -3.94
N TRP A 4 10.00 12.65 -3.43
CA TRP A 4 8.74 12.60 -2.70
C TRP A 4 8.91 13.33 -1.37
N SER A 5 8.89 14.65 -1.41
CA SER A 5 8.78 15.47 -0.21
C SER A 5 7.31 15.52 0.19
N GLY A 6 6.95 14.77 1.24
CA GLY A 6 5.66 14.86 1.89
C GLY A 6 5.39 16.30 2.32
N ARG A 7 4.34 16.91 1.78
CA ARG A 7 3.96 18.32 1.98
C ARG A 7 2.95 18.47 3.13
N SER A 8 2.92 19.63 3.80
CA SER A 8 2.09 19.86 4.99
C SER A 8 0.69 20.30 4.59
N SER A 9 -0.30 20.04 5.45
CA SER A 9 -1.69 20.52 5.33
C SER A 9 -1.93 22.02 5.11
N GLY A 10 -0.91 22.88 5.23
CA GLY A 10 -0.97 24.29 4.82
C GLY A 10 -0.56 24.56 3.36
N ASP A 11 0.28 23.68 2.79
CA ASP A 11 0.82 23.75 1.43
C ASP A 11 -0.06 23.02 0.41
N ASP A 12 -0.93 22.11 0.86
CA ASP A 12 -1.82 21.32 0.03
C ASP A 12 -2.69 22.21 -0.86
N LYS A 13 -3.18 23.34 -0.31
CA LYS A 13 -4.02 24.29 -1.05
C LYS A 13 -3.30 24.90 -2.25
N TYR A 14 -2.04 25.28 -2.07
CA TYR A 14 -1.22 25.80 -3.16
C TYR A 14 -0.83 24.71 -4.15
N PHE A 15 -0.56 23.48 -3.69
CA PHE A 15 -0.29 22.33 -4.56
C PHE A 15 -1.49 22.00 -5.47
N PHE A 16 -2.73 22.03 -4.96
CA PHE A 16 -3.92 21.83 -5.78
C PHE A 16 -4.20 22.99 -6.74
N MET A 17 -3.79 24.22 -6.39
CA MET A 17 -3.88 25.37 -7.31
C MET A 17 -2.86 25.27 -8.45
N ASP A 18 -1.62 24.86 -8.15
CA ASP A 18 -0.56 24.69 -9.16
C ASP A 18 -0.74 23.40 -9.98
N HIS A 19 -1.55 22.46 -9.48
CA HIS A 19 -1.86 21.18 -10.11
C HIS A 19 -3.38 20.89 -10.04
N PRO A 20 -4.20 21.50 -10.91
CA PRO A 20 -5.67 21.42 -10.85
C PRO A 20 -6.24 20.01 -11.09
N GLY A 21 -5.42 19.04 -11.50
CA GLY A 21 -5.80 17.63 -11.63
C GLY A 21 -5.33 16.72 -10.49
N ALA A 22 -4.60 17.26 -9.50
CA ALA A 22 -4.16 16.48 -8.36
C ALA A 22 -5.36 16.21 -7.44
N VAL A 23 -5.57 14.95 -7.08
CA VAL A 23 -6.61 14.52 -6.13
C VAL A 23 -5.94 13.66 -5.06
N SER A 24 -6.26 13.91 -3.80
CA SER A 24 -5.77 13.07 -2.70
C SER A 24 -6.39 11.68 -2.75
N ILE A 25 -5.60 10.67 -2.42
CA ILE A 25 -6.11 9.31 -2.22
C ILE A 25 -6.82 9.26 -0.87
N THR A 26 -8.07 8.79 -0.87
CA THR A 26 -8.81 8.57 0.37
C THR A 26 -8.31 7.31 1.08
N THR A 27 -8.40 7.30 2.40
CA THR A 27 -8.05 6.12 3.20
C THR A 27 -8.81 4.86 2.77
N ALA A 28 -10.09 5.00 2.40
CA ALA A 28 -10.89 3.90 1.90
C ALA A 28 -10.35 3.31 0.58
N GLN A 29 -9.87 4.16 -0.34
CA GLN A 29 -9.23 3.70 -1.58
C GLN A 29 -7.92 2.97 -1.29
N GLY A 30 -7.09 3.49 -0.38
CA GLY A 30 -5.85 2.85 0.03
C GLY A 30 -6.07 1.49 0.71
N GLU A 31 -7.05 1.40 1.60
CA GLU A 31 -7.44 0.15 2.25
C GLU A 31 -8.01 -0.88 1.27
N HIS A 32 -8.83 -0.43 0.30
CA HIS A 32 -9.34 -1.30 -0.75
C HIS A 32 -8.19 -1.88 -1.57
N LEU A 33 -7.22 -1.05 -1.99
CA LEU A 33 -6.06 -1.51 -2.74
C LEU A 33 -5.23 -2.52 -1.93
N ARG A 34 -5.00 -2.27 -0.64
CA ARG A 34 -4.32 -3.23 0.26
C ARG A 34 -4.95 -4.62 0.22
N LYS A 35 -6.28 -4.69 0.29
CA LYS A 35 -7.03 -5.96 0.23
C LYS A 35 -6.87 -6.61 -1.14
N LEU A 36 -6.97 -5.83 -2.21
CA LEU A 36 -6.86 -6.30 -3.59
C LEU A 36 -5.50 -6.97 -3.87
N ILE A 37 -4.40 -6.36 -3.41
CA ILE A 37 -3.06 -6.91 -3.57
C ILE A 37 -2.64 -7.86 -2.45
N SER A 38 -3.52 -8.13 -1.47
CA SER A 38 -3.24 -8.94 -0.29
C SER A 38 -2.01 -8.49 0.50
N ALA A 39 -1.80 -7.17 0.62
CA ALA A 39 -0.71 -6.61 1.42
C ALA A 39 -1.02 -6.69 2.91
N ALA A 40 0.03 -6.80 3.73
CA ALA A 40 -0.10 -6.96 5.18
C ALA A 40 -0.77 -5.75 5.85
N ALA A 41 -0.33 -4.53 5.51
CA ALA A 41 -0.83 -3.29 6.10
C ALA A 41 -0.86 -2.15 5.07
N TYR A 42 -1.72 -1.17 5.32
CA TYR A 42 -1.74 0.14 4.66
C TYR A 42 -1.69 1.17 5.78
N ILE A 43 -0.70 2.07 5.73
CA ILE A 43 -0.43 3.04 6.77
C ILE A 43 -0.14 4.37 6.07
N GLU A 44 -1.02 5.34 6.27
CA GLU A 44 -0.77 6.73 5.86
C GLU A 44 0.21 7.37 6.85
N CYS A 45 1.29 7.95 6.34
CA CYS A 45 2.28 8.62 7.16
C CYS A 45 2.70 9.95 6.54
N SER A 46 3.24 10.84 7.38
CA SER A 46 3.85 12.09 6.93
C SER A 46 5.24 12.21 7.52
N SER A 47 6.25 12.17 6.66
CA SER A 47 7.63 12.46 7.07
C SER A 47 7.79 13.91 7.53
N LYS A 48 6.90 14.82 7.14
CA LYS A 48 6.99 16.23 7.52
C LYS A 48 6.52 16.48 8.96
N THR A 49 5.40 15.87 9.35
CA THR A 49 4.86 15.98 10.72
C THR A 49 5.27 14.81 11.61
N GLN A 50 6.05 13.86 11.07
CA GLN A 50 6.41 12.58 11.70
C GLN A 50 5.20 11.69 12.07
N GLN A 51 4.02 12.00 11.53
CA GLN A 51 2.81 11.23 11.79
C GLN A 51 2.95 9.80 11.25
N ASN A 52 2.68 8.81 12.11
CA ASN A 52 2.69 7.38 11.81
C ASN A 52 4.03 6.80 11.29
N VAL A 53 5.13 7.57 11.31
CA VAL A 53 6.44 7.10 10.81
C VAL A 53 6.90 5.86 11.58
N LYS A 54 6.82 5.87 12.92
CA LYS A 54 7.14 4.71 13.76
C LYS A 54 6.27 3.49 13.44
N ALA A 55 4.98 3.70 13.19
CA ALA A 55 4.03 2.63 12.89
C ALA A 55 4.36 1.91 11.57
N VAL A 56 4.87 2.63 10.57
CA VAL A 56 5.33 2.04 9.30
C VAL A 56 6.45 1.02 9.56
N PHE A 57 7.46 1.40 10.34
CA PHE A 57 8.59 0.52 10.63
C PHE A 57 8.21 -0.64 11.55
N GLU A 58 7.37 -0.40 12.57
CA GLU A 58 6.88 -1.49 13.42
C GLU A 58 6.08 -2.53 12.64
N ALA A 59 5.22 -2.10 11.72
CA ALA A 59 4.44 -3.01 10.89
C ALA A 59 5.37 -3.84 9.98
N ALA A 60 6.38 -3.22 9.37
CA ALA A 60 7.36 -3.93 8.56
C ALA A 60 8.13 -4.98 9.38
N ILE A 61 8.61 -4.61 10.57
CA ILE A 61 9.32 -5.53 11.48
C ILE A 61 8.41 -6.69 11.89
N LYS A 62 7.12 -6.45 12.19
CA LYS A 62 6.16 -7.49 12.60
C LYS A 62 5.80 -8.46 11.47
N VAL A 63 5.87 -8.04 10.21
CA VAL A 63 5.53 -8.89 9.05
C VAL A 63 6.66 -9.85 8.68
N VAL A 64 7.93 -9.49 8.94
CA VAL A 64 9.09 -10.33 8.57
C VAL A 64 9.13 -11.70 9.30
N PRO A 65 8.82 -11.81 10.61
CA PRO A 65 8.79 -13.10 11.33
C PRO A 65 7.65 -14.04 10.89
N GLN A 66 6.59 -13.52 10.27
CA GLN A 66 5.41 -14.29 9.89
C GLN A 66 5.16 -14.17 8.40
N PRO A 67 5.76 -15.04 7.56
CA PRO A 67 5.40 -15.08 6.16
C PRO A 67 3.88 -15.31 6.05
N PRO A 68 3.13 -14.48 5.30
CA PRO A 68 1.71 -14.69 5.12
C PRO A 68 1.51 -16.09 4.56
N LYS A 69 0.73 -16.92 5.29
CA LYS A 69 0.37 -18.28 4.83
C LYS A 69 -0.17 -18.14 3.43
N GLN A 70 0.63 -18.53 2.43
CA GLN A 70 0.24 -18.47 1.03
C GLN A 70 -1.10 -19.18 0.93
N MET A 71 -2.16 -18.44 0.62
CA MET A 71 -3.44 -19.04 0.28
C MET A 71 -3.15 -19.94 -0.91
N LYS A 72 -3.07 -21.25 -0.65
CA LYS A 72 -2.88 -22.27 -1.67
C LYS A 72 -3.99 -22.03 -2.69
N LYS A 73 -3.65 -21.47 -3.86
CA LYS A 73 -4.52 -21.57 -5.03
C LYS A 73 -4.82 -23.05 -5.16
N LYS A 74 -6.08 -23.45 -4.96
CA LYS A 74 -6.51 -24.83 -5.22
C LYS A 74 -6.13 -25.11 -6.66
N ARG A 75 -5.02 -25.81 -6.88
CA ARG A 75 -4.66 -26.35 -8.19
C ARG A 75 -5.83 -27.28 -8.53
N LYS A 76 -6.72 -26.85 -9.42
CA LYS A 76 -7.62 -27.78 -10.09
C LYS A 76 -6.69 -28.80 -10.73
N ALA A 77 -6.79 -30.06 -10.30
CA ALA A 77 -6.05 -31.15 -10.89
C ALA A 77 -6.41 -31.17 -12.39
N TRP A 78 -5.49 -30.70 -13.23
CA TRP A 78 -5.59 -30.88 -14.66
C TRP A 78 -5.49 -32.39 -14.88
N LYS A 79 -6.58 -32.97 -15.38
CA LYS A 79 -6.66 -34.39 -15.66
C LYS A 79 -5.57 -34.72 -16.68
N ASP A 80 -4.76 -35.69 -16.32
CA ASP A 80 -3.81 -36.36 -17.18
C ASP A 80 -4.44 -36.64 -18.57
N CYS A 81 -3.83 -36.09 -19.62
CA CYS A 81 -4.11 -36.50 -20.99
C CYS A 81 -2.87 -37.25 -21.46
N SER A 82 -2.91 -38.57 -21.31
CA SER A 82 -1.94 -39.47 -21.91
C SER A 82 -2.19 -39.47 -23.43
N ILE A 83 -1.24 -38.95 -24.20
CA ILE A 83 -1.21 -39.15 -25.65
C ILE A 83 -0.68 -40.57 -25.88
N LEU A 84 -1.51 -41.39 -26.51
CA LEU A 84 -1.19 -42.72 -27.04
C LEU A 84 -0.43 -42.59 -28.38
#